data_AF-A0A6P1E6Q1-F1
#
_entry.id   AF-A0A6P1E6Q1-F1
#
_cell.length_a   1.000
_cell.length_b   1.000
_cell.length_c   1.000
_cell.angle_alpha   90.00
_cell.angle_beta   90.00
_cell.angle_gamma   90.00
#
_symmetry.space_group_name_H-M   'P 1'
#
loop_
_entity.id
_entity.type
_entity.pdbx_description
1 polymer ?
#
loop_
_entity_poly.entity_id
_entity_poly.type
_entity_poly.pdbx_seq_one_letter_code
_entity_poly.pdbx_strand_id
1 'polypeptide(L)' 'MTSVFIDGIQTLGVHNQVVRLQLMQLKPDGKPEPELQLLIPVSIVKQIVDALNKSVK' A
#
# COMPACT_ATOMS: atom_id res chain seq x y z
N MET A 1 0.17 -15.45 12.31
CA MET A 1 0.30 -14.82 10.98
C MET A 1 -0.50 -13.52 11.07
N THR A 2 0.15 -12.36 10.98
CA THR A 2 -0.53 -11.06 11.16
C THR A 2 -1.15 -10.64 9.84
N SER A 3 -2.47 -10.60 9.77
CA SER A 3 -3.21 -10.07 8.62
C SER A 3 -3.58 -8.62 8.87
N VAL A 4 -3.32 -7.75 7.88
CA VAL A 4 -3.75 -6.34 7.92
C VAL A 4 -4.95 -6.19 6.99
N PHE A 5 -6.05 -5.67 7.52
CA PHE A 5 -7.25 -5.37 6.74
C PHE A 5 -7.16 -3.93 6.22
N ILE A 6 -7.51 -3.70 4.95
CA ILE A 6 -7.28 -2.41 4.31
C ILE A 6 -8.41 -2.18 3.30
N ASP A 7 -9.11 -1.05 3.43
CA ASP A 7 -10.22 -0.70 2.54
C ASP A 7 -9.75 0.04 1.30
N GLY A 8 -8.60 0.73 1.37
CA GLY A 8 -8.06 1.40 0.20
C GLY A 8 -6.74 2.12 0.40
N ILE A 9 -6.32 2.81 -0.67
CA ILE A 9 -5.17 3.70 -0.70
C ILE A 9 -5.70 5.12 -0.54
N GLN A 10 -5.28 5.80 0.52
CA GLN A 10 -5.62 7.21 0.76
C GLN A 10 -4.75 8.14 -0.08
N THR A 11 -3.44 7.89 -0.12
CA THR A 11 -2.50 8.67 -0.93
C THR A 11 -1.40 7.79 -1.51
N LEU A 12 -0.92 8.17 -2.69
CA LEU A 12 0.22 7.57 -3.38
C LEU A 12 1.10 8.70 -3.90
N GLY A 13 2.40 8.63 -3.63
CA GLY A 13 3.38 9.58 -4.16
C GLY A 13 4.79 9.03 -4.18
N VAL A 14 5.68 9.71 -4.89
CA VAL A 14 7.12 9.37 -4.93
C VAL A 14 7.92 10.56 -4.45
N HIS A 15 8.78 10.35 -3.46
CA HIS A 15 9.67 11.37 -2.95
C HIS A 15 10.99 10.74 -2.52
N ASN A 16 12.12 11.36 -2.91
CA ASN A 16 13.48 10.88 -2.62
C ASN A 16 13.68 9.39 -2.94
N GLN A 17 13.30 8.97 -4.16
CA GLN A 17 13.41 7.59 -4.63
C GLN A 17 12.64 6.55 -3.79
N VAL A 18 11.65 6.99 -3.01
CA VAL A 18 10.76 6.13 -2.23
C VAL A 18 9.31 6.40 -2.64
N VAL A 19 8.62 5.35 -3.05
CA VAL A 19 7.16 5.34 -3.20
C VAL A 19 6.55 5.28 -1.80
N ARG A 20 5.66 6.21 -1.52
CA ARG A 20 4.90 6.30 -0.26
C ARG A 20 3.44 5.98 -0.57
N LEU A 21 2.93 4.95 0.08
CA LEU A 21 1.54 4.53 0.00
C LEU A 21 0.94 4.69 1.39
N GLN A 22 0.00 5.63 1.54
CA GLN A 22 -0.83 5.71 2.73
C GLN A 22 -2.06 4.83 2.51
N LEU A 23 -2.20 3.82 3.34
CA LEU A 23 -3.32 2.90 3.36
C LEU A 23 -4.32 3.33 4.44
N MET A 24 -5.60 3.11 4.16
CA MET A 24 -6.69 3.50 5.05
C MET A 24 -7.68 2.36 5.26
N GLN A 25 -8.36 2.43 6.40
CA GLN A 25 -9.59 1.70 6.68
C GLN A 25 -10.75 2.68 6.79
N LEU A 26 -11.98 2.17 6.60
CA LEU A 26 -13.20 2.91 6.84
C LEU A 26 -13.71 2.59 8.25
N LYS A 27 -14.01 3.65 9.00
CA LYS A 27 -14.73 3.54 10.27
C LYS A 27 -16.18 3.07 10.05
N PRO A 28 -16.89 2.65 11.10
CA PRO A 28 -18.33 2.33 11.01
C PRO A 28 -19.19 3.49 10.49
N ASP A 29 -18.72 4.74 10.63
CA ASP A 29 -19.37 5.94 10.09
C ASP A 29 -18.99 6.23 8.62
N GLY A 30 -18.22 5.35 7.99
CA GLY A 30 -17.74 5.45 6.62
C GLY A 30 -16.57 6.41 6.42
N LYS A 31 -16.02 7.02 7.48
CA LYS A 31 -14.90 7.96 7.33
C LYS A 31 -13.56 7.22 7.21
N PRO A 32 -12.67 7.68 6.32
CA PRO A 32 -11.35 7.07 6.18
C PRO A 32 -10.44 7.43 7.36
N GLU A 33 -9.71 6.45 7.87
CA GLU A 33 -8.65 6.61 8.87
C GLU A 33 -7.36 5.96 8.36
N PRO A 34 -6.19 6.63 8.51
CA PRO A 34 -4.90 6.04 8.16
C PRO A 34 -4.62 4.77 9.00
N GLU A 35 -4.37 3.64 8.33
CA GLU A 35 -4.07 2.37 8.99
C GLU A 35 -2.57 2.05 8.93
N LEU A 36 -1.97 2.16 7.74
CA LEU A 36 -0.59 1.77 7.51
C LEU A 36 0.06 2.66 6.46
N GLN A 37 1.35 2.91 6.59
CA GLN A 37 2.16 3.51 5.54
C GLN A 37 3.17 2.51 5.00
N LEU A 38 3.15 2.24 3.69
CA LEU A 38 4.19 1.48 3.01
C LEU A 38 5.20 2.44 2.37
N LEU A 39 6.47 2.18 2.64
CA LEU A 39 7.60 2.89 2.06
C LEU A 39 8.39 1.91 1.19
N ILE A 40 8.31 2.10 -0.12
CA ILE A 40 8.87 1.17 -1.10
C ILE A 40 9.97 1.88 -1.89
N PRO A 41 11.23 1.44 -1.81
CA PRO A 41 12.28 1.95 -2.69
C PRO A 41 11.91 1.76 -4.16
N VAL A 42 12.06 2.80 -4.99
CA VAL A 42 11.71 2.75 -6.42
C VAL A 42 12.46 1.63 -7.15
N SER A 43 13.69 1.32 -6.72
CA SER A 43 14.54 0.26 -7.30
C SER A 43 13.93 -1.14 -7.25
N ILE A 44 13.00 -1.41 -6.31
CA ILE A 44 12.39 -2.73 -6.14
C ILE A 44 10.95 -2.81 -6.66
N VAL A 45 10.36 -1.70 -7.11
CA VAL A 45 8.95 -1.64 -7.54
C VAL A 45 8.66 -2.65 -8.65
N LYS A 46 9.56 -2.77 -9.65
CA LYS A 46 9.40 -3.74 -10.74
C LYS A 46 9.32 -5.18 -10.21
N GLN A 47 10.18 -5.54 -9.26
CA GLN A 47 10.21 -6.88 -8.68
C GLN A 47 8.92 -7.18 -7.91
N ILE A 48 8.38 -6.19 -7.19
CA ILE A 48 7.09 -6.32 -6.48
C ILE A 48 5.96 -6.56 -7.49
N VAL A 49 5.89 -5.77 -8.57
CA VAL A 49 4.87 -5.96 -9.61
C VAL A 49 5.00 -7.33 -10.26
N ASP A 50 6.22 -7.77 -10.58
CA ASP A 50 6.47 -9.08 -11.18
C ASP A 50 6.07 -10.22 -10.22
N ALA A 51 6.29 -10.06 -8.91
CA ALA A 51 5.88 -11.03 -7.90
C ALA A 51 4.35 -11.10 -7.77
N LEU A 52 3.67 -9.94 -7.71
CA LEU A 52 2.21 -9.87 -7.65
C LEU A 52 1.57 -10.53 -8.88
N ASN A 53 2.10 -10.25 -10.08
CA ASN A 53 1.61 -10.86 -11.32
C ASN A 53 1.78 -12.38 -11.35
N LYS A 54 2.81 -12.92 -10.70
CA LYS A 54 3.01 -14.37 -10.57
C LYS A 54 2.05 -15.00 -9.56
N SER A 55 1.73 -14.29 -8.47
CA SER A 55 0.86 -14.80 -7.40
C SER A 55 -0.63 -14.83 -7.76
N VAL A 56 -1.05 -14.14 -8.82
CA VAL A 56 -2.45 -14.10 -9.29
C VAL A 56 -2.75 -15.22 -10.33
N LYS A 57 -1.75 -16.02 -10.72
CA LYS A 57 -1.93 -17.25 -11.49
C LYS A 57 -2.04 -18.47 -10.57
#